data_AF-A0A7S2U234-F1
#
_entry.id   AF-A0A7S2U234-F1
#
_cell.length_a   1.000
_cell.length_b   1.000
_cell.length_c   1.000
_cell.angle_alpha   90.00
_cell.angle_beta   90.00
_cell.angle_gamma   90.00
#
_symmetry.space_group_name_H-M   'P 1'
#
loop_
_entity.id
_entity.type
_entity.pdbx_description
1 polymer ?
#
loop_
_entity_poly.entity_id
_entity_poly.type
_entity_poly.pdbx_seq_one_letter_code
_entity_poly.pdbx_strand_id
1 'polypeptide(L)'
;LAQQAEELGVEVYPGFAASEVLYDEDGAVVGVATKDSGIAKDGTPKGTFTRGIELRAKQTLLAEGARGSLSEEVMEKFDLRRNCDPQTYGLGLKEVWEVDEGKAKP
;
A
#
# COMPACT_ATOMS: atom_id res chain seq x y z
N LEU A 1 2.75 -13.50 11.56
CA LEU A 1 3.49 -12.22 11.62
C LEU A 1 2.63 -11.08 12.16
N ALA A 2 1.46 -10.76 11.56
CA ALA A 2 0.60 -9.67 12.07
C ALA A 2 0.28 -9.78 13.58
N GLN A 3 -0.19 -10.94 14.03
CA GLN A 3 -0.47 -11.20 15.45
C GLN A 3 0.74 -10.93 16.37
N GLN A 4 1.95 -11.31 15.94
CA GLN A 4 3.17 -11.07 16.72
C GLN A 4 3.50 -9.57 16.80
N ALA A 5 3.18 -8.80 15.76
CA ALA A 5 3.38 -7.35 15.77
C ALA A 5 2.37 -6.67 16.70
N GLU A 6 1.10 -7.09 16.69
CA GLU A 6 0.07 -6.60 17.59
C GLU A 6 0.43 -6.87 19.07
N GLU A 7 0.98 -8.05 19.38
CA GLU A 7 1.51 -8.38 20.72
C GLU A 7 2.66 -7.46 21.17
N LEU A 8 3.41 -6.90 20.22
CA LEU A 8 4.47 -5.92 20.48
C LEU A 8 3.94 -4.47 20.54
N GLY A 9 2.62 -4.27 20.44
CA GLY A 9 1.97 -2.96 20.51
C GLY A 9 1.90 -2.22 19.16
N VAL A 10 2.14 -2.90 18.04
CA VAL A 10 1.93 -2.31 16.71
C VAL A 10 0.43 -2.20 16.44
N GLU A 11 -0.02 -1.01 16.06
CA GLU A 11 -1.38 -0.80 15.58
C GLU A 11 -1.49 -1.27 14.13
N VAL A 12 -2.31 -2.30 13.88
CA VAL A 12 -2.53 -2.87 12.56
C VAL A 12 -3.92 -2.49 12.07
N TYR A 13 -3.99 -1.82 10.92
CA TYR A 13 -5.24 -1.37 10.30
C TYR A 13 -5.51 -2.14 8.99
N PRO A 14 -6.00 -3.40 9.06
CA PRO A 14 -6.29 -4.15 7.84
C PRO A 14 -7.48 -3.53 7.09
N GLY A 15 -7.43 -3.56 5.76
CA GLY A 15 -8.51 -3.03 4.91
C GLY A 15 -8.46 -1.52 4.66
N PHE A 16 -7.52 -0.79 5.26
CA PHE A 16 -7.31 0.64 5.01
C PHE A 16 -6.15 0.84 4.03
N ALA A 17 -6.47 1.03 2.75
CA ALA A 17 -5.47 1.35 1.75
C ALA A 17 -5.00 2.80 1.92
N ALA A 18 -3.68 3.00 2.00
CA ALA A 18 -3.07 4.30 1.76
C ALA A 18 -3.28 4.68 0.28
N SER A 19 -3.74 5.91 0.03
CA SER A 19 -4.07 6.37 -1.33
C SER A 19 -3.40 7.68 -1.72
N GLU A 20 -2.78 8.39 -0.77
CA GLU A 20 -2.12 9.66 -1.01
C GLU A 20 -0.91 9.79 -0.09
N VAL A 21 0.20 10.33 -0.60
CA VAL A 21 1.38 10.70 0.19
C VAL A 21 1.24 12.14 0.64
N LEU A 22 1.43 12.38 1.94
CA LEU A 22 1.36 13.72 2.52
C LEU A 22 2.76 14.34 2.54
N TYR A 23 2.86 15.58 2.04
CA TYR A 23 4.10 16.36 2.03
C TYR A 23 3.95 17.64 2.84
N ASP A 24 5.03 18.10 3.45
CA ASP A 24 5.10 19.44 4.04
C ASP A 24 5.54 20.51 3.02
N GLU A 25 5.71 21.75 3.50
CA GLU A 25 6.10 22.91 2.69
C GLU A 25 7.53 22.79 2.13
N ASP A 26 8.42 22.06 2.83
CA ASP A 26 9.78 21.75 2.39
C ASP A 26 9.83 20.57 1.40
N GLY A 27 8.68 19.94 1.16
CA GLY A 27 8.51 18.81 0.25
C GLY A 27 8.88 17.46 0.86
N ALA A 28 9.13 17.37 2.17
CA ALA A 28 9.41 16.12 2.86
C ALA A 28 8.11 15.31 3.09
N VAL A 29 8.23 13.98 3.08
CA VAL A 29 7.09 13.09 3.38
C VAL A 29 6.78 13.15 4.87
N VAL A 30 5.52 13.44 5.21
CA VAL A 30 5.03 13.55 6.60
C VAL A 30 3.94 12.55 6.94
N GLY A 31 3.60 11.64 6.02
CA GLY A 31 2.57 10.64 6.27
C GLY A 31 1.90 10.11 5.00
N VAL A 32 0.77 9.44 5.21
CA VAL A 32 -0.16 9.02 4.16
C VAL A 32 -1.59 9.32 4.55
N ALA A 33 -2.48 9.51 3.58
CA ALA A 33 -3.92 9.47 3.82
C ALA A 33 -4.52 8.15 3.33
N THR A 34 -5.49 7.63 4.08
CA THR A 34 -6.26 6.46 3.66
C THR A 34 -7.33 6.84 2.63
N LYS A 35 -7.83 5.86 1.89
CA LYS A 35 -8.83 6.08 0.84
C LYS A 35 -10.18 6.53 1.38
N ASP A 36 -10.77 7.53 0.71
CA ASP A 36 -12.17 7.92 0.90
C ASP A 36 -13.14 6.74 0.67
N SER A 37 -14.11 6.60 1.57
CA SER A 37 -15.16 5.58 1.49
C SER A 37 -16.49 6.17 1.04
N GLY A 38 -17.34 5.34 0.44
CA GLY A 38 -18.66 5.79 -0.03
C GLY A 38 -18.63 6.60 -1.32
N ILE A 39 -17.67 6.36 -2.21
CA ILE A 39 -17.62 6.93 -3.55
C ILE A 39 -18.34 6.01 -4.56
N ALA A 40 -19.12 6.59 -5.47
CA ALA A 40 -19.80 5.88 -6.55
C ALA A 40 -18.85 5.55 -7.71
N LYS A 41 -19.29 4.67 -8.62
CA LYS A 41 -18.47 4.24 -9.77
C LYS A 41 -18.10 5.41 -10.70
N ASP A 42 -18.95 6.43 -10.75
CA ASP A 42 -18.73 7.67 -11.50
C ASP A 42 -17.85 8.70 -10.75
N GLY A 43 -17.38 8.38 -9.54
CA GLY A 43 -16.56 9.26 -8.71
C GLY A 43 -17.36 10.18 -7.77
N THR A 44 -18.69 10.18 -7.83
CA THR A 44 -19.50 11.07 -6.96
C THR A 44 -19.61 10.55 -5.52
N PRO A 45 -19.65 11.43 -4.50
CA PRO A 45 -19.89 11.01 -3.12
C PRO A 45 -21.31 10.48 -2.92
N LYS A 46 -21.44 9.31 -2.29
CA LYS A 46 -22.74 8.77 -1.85
C LYS A 46 -23.16 9.41 -0.52
N GLY A 47 -24.41 9.18 -0.11
CA GLY A 47 -24.88 9.58 1.22
C GLY A 47 -24.11 8.93 2.39
N THR A 48 -23.38 7.84 2.13
CA THR A 48 -22.48 7.16 3.09
C THR A 48 -21.01 7.58 2.91
N PHE A 49 -20.74 8.73 2.27
CA PHE A 49 -19.38 9.20 2.09
C PHE A 49 -18.68 9.40 3.43
N THR A 50 -17.41 9.01 3.49
CA THR A 50 -16.54 9.27 4.63
C THR A 50 -15.15 9.57 4.12
N ARG A 51 -14.61 10.71 4.56
CA ARG A 51 -13.25 11.14 4.24
C ARG A 51 -12.25 10.17 4.86
N GLY A 52 -11.19 9.87 4.12
CA GLY A 52 -10.03 9.14 4.60
C GLY A 52 -9.34 9.85 5.77
N ILE A 53 -8.48 9.12 6.45
CA ILE A 53 -7.77 9.57 7.65
C ILE A 53 -6.33 9.87 7.27
N GLU A 54 -5.82 11.02 7.70
CA GLU A 54 -4.39 11.32 7.66
C GLU A 54 -3.65 10.58 8.78
N LEU A 55 -2.65 9.79 8.41
CA LEU A 55 -1.71 9.16 9.31
C LEU A 55 -0.37 9.89 9.18
N ARG A 56 -0.17 10.87 10.07
CA ARG A 56 1.07 11.65 10.11
C ARG A 56 2.13 10.95 10.94
N ALA A 57 3.35 10.88 10.41
CA ALA A 57 4.46 10.23 11.06
C ALA A 57 5.76 11.00 10.81
N LYS A 58 6.72 10.86 11.73
CA LYS A 58 8.09 11.39 11.53
C LYS A 58 8.81 10.67 10.39
N GLN A 59 8.47 9.41 10.17
CA GLN A 59 9.01 8.58 9.10
C GLN A 59 7.91 7.67 8.58
N THR A 60 7.80 7.58 7.26
CA THR A 60 6.85 6.73 6.56
C THR A 60 7.63 5.71 5.75
N LEU A 61 7.42 4.42 6.04
CA LEU A 61 8.02 3.34 5.27
C LEU A 61 7.01 2.83 4.23
N LEU A 62 7.35 2.97 2.94
CA LEU A 62 6.55 2.40 1.86
C LEU A 62 6.97 0.95 1.61
N ALA A 63 6.05 0.03 1.91
CA ALA A 63 6.26 -1.42 1.79
C ALA A 63 5.14 -2.08 0.93
N GLU A 64 4.72 -1.40 -0.14
CA GLU A 64 3.62 -1.83 -1.02
C GLU A 64 3.92 -3.12 -1.83
N GLY A 65 5.19 -3.52 -1.90
CA GLY A 65 5.64 -4.65 -2.71
C GLY A 65 5.97 -4.27 -4.15
N ALA A 66 5.81 -5.21 -5.08
CA ALA A 66 6.19 -5.02 -6.48
C ALA A 66 5.32 -3.97 -7.17
N ARG A 67 5.95 -2.90 -7.70
CA ARG A 67 5.30 -1.80 -8.43
C ARG A 67 4.22 -1.08 -7.59
N GLY A 68 4.58 -0.74 -6.34
CA GLY A 68 3.72 0.03 -5.44
C GLY A 68 3.33 1.40 -5.99
N SER A 69 2.04 1.73 -5.93
CA SER A 69 1.48 2.96 -6.50
C SER A 69 2.07 4.24 -5.91
N LEU A 70 2.11 4.34 -4.58
CA LEU A 70 2.64 5.53 -3.90
C LEU A 70 4.17 5.57 -3.98
N SER A 71 4.79 4.40 -3.99
CA SER A 71 6.24 4.26 -4.17
C SER A 71 6.68 4.81 -5.53
N GLU A 72 5.95 4.54 -6.62
CA GLU A 72 6.25 5.12 -7.93
C GLU A 72 6.13 6.64 -7.94
N GLU A 73 5.08 7.21 -7.32
CA GLU A 73 4.92 8.67 -7.18
C GLU A 73 6.10 9.31 -6.43
N VAL A 74 6.51 8.72 -5.30
CA VAL A 74 7.65 9.19 -4.50
C VAL A 74 8.96 9.06 -5.27
N MET A 75 9.16 7.94 -5.98
CA MET A 75 10.35 7.74 -6.80
C MET A 75 10.47 8.78 -7.92
N GLU A 76 9.35 9.16 -8.54
CA GLU A 76 9.32 10.22 -9.55
C GLU A 76 9.59 11.59 -8.94
N LYS A 77 8.88 11.96 -7.86
CA LYS A 77 8.99 13.28 -7.22
C LYS A 77 10.42 13.61 -6.77
N PHE A 78 11.15 12.63 -6.24
CA PHE A 78 12.51 12.81 -5.73
C PHE A 78 13.61 12.32 -6.68
N ASP A 79 13.26 11.94 -7.92
CA ASP A 79 14.20 11.41 -8.92
C ASP A 79 15.08 10.25 -8.39
N LEU A 80 14.46 9.35 -7.63
CA LEU A 80 15.17 8.27 -6.93
C LEU A 80 15.76 7.22 -7.89
N ARG A 81 15.33 7.25 -9.16
CA ARG A 81 15.79 6.32 -10.21
C ARG A 81 16.84 6.90 -11.15
N ARG A 82 17.34 8.12 -10.89
CA ARG A 82 18.28 8.82 -11.77
C ARG A 82 19.49 7.99 -12.20
N ASN A 83 20.04 7.19 -11.29
CA ASN A 83 21.29 6.45 -11.48
C ASN A 83 21.10 4.95 -11.27
N CYS A 84 19.97 4.40 -11.71
CA CYS A 84 19.74 2.96 -11.70
C CYS A 84 19.10 2.49 -13.01
N ASP A 85 19.23 1.19 -13.29
CA ASP A 85 18.50 0.60 -14.40
C ASP A 85 16.98 0.61 -14.11
N PRO A 86 16.14 0.70 -15.17
CA PRO A 86 14.70 0.54 -15.01
C PRO A 86 14.35 -0.80 -14.38
N GLN A 87 13.33 -0.81 -13.52
CA GLN A 87 12.84 -2.03 -12.91
C GLN A 87 12.27 -2.99 -13.96
N THR A 88 12.63 -4.27 -13.87
CA THR A 88 12.06 -5.35 -14.69
C THR A 88 11.09 -6.18 -13.86
N TYR A 89 9.95 -6.54 -14.44
CA TYR A 89 8.91 -7.29 -13.74
C TYR A 89 8.59 -8.60 -14.47
N GLY A 90 8.18 -9.60 -13.70
CA GLY A 90 7.58 -10.83 -14.20
C GLY A 90 6.15 -10.98 -13.67
N LEU A 91 5.27 -11.57 -14.46
CA LEU A 91 3.93 -11.92 -14.02
C LEU A 91 3.95 -13.33 -13.42
N GLY A 92 3.66 -13.44 -12.13
CA GLY A 92 3.45 -14.71 -11.45
C GLY A 92 1.97 -15.08 -11.45
N LEU A 93 1.64 -16.28 -11.92
CA LEU A 93 0.32 -16.88 -11.76
C LEU A 93 0.43 -18.02 -10.75
N LYS A 94 -0.52 -18.08 -9.82
CA LYS A 94 -0.56 -19.10 -8.78
C LYS A 94 -1.98 -19.65 -8.65
N GLU A 95 -2.07 -20.97 -8.60
CA GLU A 95 -3.28 -21.69 -8.21
C GLU A 95 -2.99 -22.50 -6.95
N VAL A 96 -4.02 -22.71 -6.14
CA VAL A 96 -3.96 -23.57 -4.96
C VAL A 96 -5.05 -24.62 -5.12
N TRP A 97 -4.65 -25.88 -5.04
CA TRP A 97 -5.53 -27.03 -5.21
C TRP A 97 -5.58 -27.82 -3.90
N GLU A 98 -6.78 -28.23 -3.51
CA GLU A 98 -6.96 -29.25 -2.48
C GLU A 98 -6.93 -30.62 -3.16
N VAL A 99 -6.12 -31.54 -2.62
CA VAL A 99 -5.89 -32.87 -3.18
C VAL A 99 -5.94 -33.90 -2.07
N ASP A 100 -6.38 -35.12 -2.38
CA ASP A 100 -6.36 -36.20 -1.41
C ASP A 100 -4.91 -36.47 -0.96
N GLU A 101 -4.78 -36.82 0.33
CA GLU A 101 -3.51 -37.18 0.92
C GLU A 101 -2.81 -38.29 0.12
N GLY A 102 -1.52 -38.12 -0.19
CA GLY A 102 -0.73 -39.05 -0.98
C GLY A 102 -0.91 -38.95 -2.51
N LYS A 103 -1.82 -38.11 -3.02
CA LYS A 103 -1.99 -37.91 -4.48
C LYS A 103 -1.13 -36.80 -5.09
N ALA A 104 -0.42 -36.01 -4.27
CA ALA A 104 0.57 -35.06 -4.74
C ALA A 104 1.97 -35.40 -4.22
N LYS A 105 2.97 -35.17 -5.07
CA LYS A 105 4.39 -35.16 -4.70
C LYS A 105 4.89 -33.71 -4.82
N PRO A 106 5.69 -33.22 -3.84
CA PRO A 106 6.25 -31.88 -3.89
C PRO A 106 7.04 -31.60 -5.17
#